data_AF-A0A5E4JAJ3-F1
#
_entry.id   AF-A0A5E4JAJ3-F1
#
_cell.length_a   1.000
_cell.length_b   1.000
_cell.length_c   1.000
_cell.angle_alpha   90.00
_cell.angle_beta   90.00
_cell.angle_gamma   90.00
#
_symmetry.space_group_name_H-M   'P 1'
#
loop_
_entity.id
_entity.type
_entity.pdbx_description
1 polymer ?
#
loop_
_entity_poly.entity_id
_entity_poly.type
_entity_poly.pdbx_seq_one_letter_code
_entity_poly.pdbx_strand_id
1 'polypeptide(L)'
;MDIIGLIKGFFIAIFVLLLMSAVPIFIMSNSVKSTLLQPSFYATQLESMNAYQKAQAAILDFVVNAFPQDQLSTYGITSTELRAAFAKQITKDWIKNESTRLINGLIWYMTDQTQGVNLSISLKPKAVAALSSVVASKLGVSESDASPIIEQAIGSQIPDPFDASTLMPGIKDGLKQAKSYVGMFMQFSGIMLIAIIALLVLIFLFTLDMVKFSRTVGWPMLLTGALLAITSFMLPGTVSDMLSSAMPSGSGLSVQTVIDFLRPLFNDILMQSIILIVVSVLLIAFSFVYPMVMKTSGNDKKRK
;
A
#
# COMPACT_ATOMS: atom_id res chain seq x y z
N MET A 1 -44.66 -7.81 -28.32
CA MET A 1 -43.26 -7.98 -27.87
C MET A 1 -42.99 -9.46 -27.91
N ASP A 2 -42.06 -9.91 -28.76
CA ASP A 2 -41.83 -11.33 -28.96
C ASP A 2 -41.12 -11.93 -27.74
N ILE A 3 -41.45 -13.17 -27.40
CA ILE A 3 -40.88 -13.90 -26.24
C ILE A 3 -39.34 -13.85 -26.27
N ILE A 4 -38.74 -13.95 -27.46
CA ILE A 4 -37.29 -13.88 -27.67
C ILE A 4 -36.73 -12.50 -27.24
N GLY A 5 -37.43 -11.41 -27.53
CA GLY A 5 -37.02 -10.06 -27.15
C GLY A 5 -37.05 -9.86 -25.63
N LEU A 6 -38.06 -10.43 -24.96
CA LEU A 6 -38.17 -10.41 -23.51
C LEU A 6 -37.02 -11.20 -22.85
N ILE A 7 -36.71 -12.39 -23.35
CA ILE A 7 -35.60 -13.21 -22.87
C ILE A 7 -34.26 -12.48 -23.03
N LYS A 8 -34.00 -11.86 -24.19
CA LYS A 8 -32.78 -11.07 -24.41
C LYS A 8 -32.67 -9.90 -23.44
N GLY A 9 -33.76 -9.15 -23.24
CA GLY A 9 -33.79 -8.03 -22.30
C GLY A 9 -33.48 -8.46 -20.87
N PHE A 10 -34.02 -9.61 -20.44
CA PHE A 10 -33.74 -10.18 -19.13
C PHE A 10 -32.26 -10.52 -18.93
N PHE A 11 -31.63 -11.22 -19.87
CA PHE A 11 -30.19 -11.54 -19.78
C PHE A 11 -29.31 -10.29 -19.79
N ILE A 12 -29.61 -9.31 -20.64
CA ILE A 12 -28.89 -8.03 -20.65
C ILE A 12 -28.98 -7.35 -19.28
N ALA A 13 -30.16 -7.32 -18.66
CA ALA A 13 -30.33 -6.73 -17.33
C ALA A 13 -29.48 -7.44 -16.27
N ILE A 14 -29.42 -8.78 -16.30
CA ILE A 14 -28.55 -9.56 -15.40
C ILE A 14 -27.07 -9.22 -15.64
N PHE A 15 -26.61 -9.21 -16.89
CA PHE A 15 -25.21 -8.91 -17.19
C PHE A 15 -24.82 -7.49 -16.80
N VAL A 16 -25.73 -6.52 -16.98
CA VAL A 16 -25.54 -5.14 -16.51
C VAL A 16 -25.42 -5.11 -14.99
N LEU A 17 -26.29 -5.81 -14.26
CA LEU A 17 -26.22 -5.87 -12.80
C LEU A 17 -24.89 -6.47 -12.32
N LEU A 18 -24.45 -7.57 -12.94
CA LEU A 18 -23.15 -8.17 -12.65
C LEU A 18 -22.00 -7.22 -12.95
N LEU A 19 -22.07 -6.47 -14.06
CA LEU A 19 -21.07 -5.46 -14.43
C LEU A 19 -21.02 -4.33 -13.38
N MET A 20 -22.18 -3.87 -12.91
CA MET A 20 -22.27 -2.84 -11.87
C MET A 20 -21.64 -3.28 -10.55
N SER A 21 -21.65 -4.57 -10.22
CA SER A 21 -20.97 -5.11 -9.04
C SER A 21 -19.48 -5.37 -9.28
N ALA A 22 -19.11 -5.88 -10.46
CA ALA A 22 -17.72 -6.23 -10.77
C ALA A 22 -16.80 -5.01 -10.86
N VAL A 23 -17.27 -3.90 -11.45
CA VAL A 23 -16.47 -2.70 -11.68
C VAL A 23 -15.97 -2.04 -10.38
N PRO A 24 -16.81 -1.78 -9.35
CA PRO A 24 -16.37 -1.28 -8.05
C PRO A 24 -15.30 -2.16 -7.39
N ILE A 25 -15.50 -3.48 -7.41
CA ILE A 25 -14.57 -4.40 -6.77
C ILE A 25 -13.23 -4.39 -7.52
N PHE A 26 -13.27 -4.35 -8.86
CA PHE A 26 -12.08 -4.21 -9.68
C PHE A 26 -11.34 -2.89 -9.38
N ILE A 27 -12.04 -1.76 -9.33
CA ILE A 27 -11.44 -0.44 -9.04
C ILE A 27 -10.78 -0.44 -7.67
N MET A 28 -11.49 -0.86 -6.62
CA MET A 28 -10.95 -0.94 -5.26
C MET A 28 -9.73 -1.86 -5.21
N SER A 29 -9.80 -2.99 -5.91
CA SER A 29 -8.69 -3.94 -5.99
C SER A 29 -7.46 -3.38 -6.70
N ASN A 30 -7.68 -2.74 -7.83
CA ASN A 30 -6.61 -2.11 -8.58
C ASN A 30 -5.99 -0.95 -7.78
N SER A 31 -6.80 -0.18 -7.04
CA SER A 31 -6.32 0.91 -6.19
C SER A 31 -5.45 0.43 -5.03
N VAL A 32 -5.82 -0.65 -4.36
CA VAL A 32 -4.97 -1.27 -3.32
C VAL A 32 -3.65 -1.75 -3.94
N LYS A 33 -3.70 -2.37 -5.12
CA LYS A 33 -2.50 -2.83 -5.84
C LYS A 33 -1.59 -1.68 -6.29
N SER A 34 -2.16 -0.56 -6.75
CA SER A 34 -1.42 0.62 -7.20
C SER A 34 -0.91 1.50 -6.05
N THR A 35 -1.40 1.28 -4.82
CA THR A 35 -1.01 2.08 -3.65
C THR A 35 -0.39 1.22 -2.54
N LEU A 36 -1.20 0.52 -1.75
CA LEU A 36 -0.76 -0.24 -0.58
C LEU A 36 0.23 -1.36 -0.90
N LEU A 37 0.23 -1.89 -2.12
CA LEU A 37 1.20 -2.93 -2.52
C LEU A 37 2.42 -2.34 -3.26
N GLN A 38 2.55 -1.02 -3.33
CA GLN A 38 3.74 -0.35 -3.86
C GLN A 38 4.69 0.00 -2.70
N PRO A 39 5.97 -0.44 -2.74
CA PRO A 39 6.89 -0.10 -1.66
C PRO A 39 7.19 1.41 -1.53
N SER A 40 7.15 2.14 -2.65
CA SER A 40 7.34 3.59 -2.66
C SER A 40 6.27 4.34 -1.87
N PHE A 41 5.05 3.81 -1.81
CA PHE A 41 3.97 4.40 -1.02
C PHE A 41 4.36 4.51 0.45
N TYR A 42 4.84 3.44 1.07
CA TYR A 42 5.29 3.47 2.46
C TYR A 42 6.48 4.39 2.67
N ALA A 43 7.44 4.38 1.75
CA ALA A 43 8.61 5.25 1.86
C ALA A 43 8.21 6.73 1.90
N THR A 44 7.25 7.14 1.05
CA THR A 44 6.68 8.49 1.02
C THR A 44 5.87 8.81 2.27
N GLN A 45 5.03 7.89 2.75
CA GLN A 45 4.22 8.12 3.95
C GLN A 45 5.07 8.20 5.23
N LEU A 46 6.09 7.35 5.37
CA LEU A 46 6.99 7.41 6.51
C LEU A 46 7.82 8.71 6.53
N GLU A 47 8.19 9.23 5.36
CA GLU A 47 8.85 10.52 5.25
C GLU A 47 7.91 11.67 5.64
N SER A 48 6.68 11.71 5.11
CA SER A 48 5.71 12.77 5.40
C SER A 48 5.33 12.84 6.89
N MET A 49 5.35 11.70 7.57
CA MET A 49 5.06 11.59 9.00
C MET A 49 6.27 11.84 9.92
N ASN A 50 7.45 12.17 9.35
CA ASN A 50 8.74 12.21 10.05
C ASN A 50 9.04 10.92 10.83
N ALA A 51 8.55 9.77 10.35
CA ALA A 51 8.65 8.50 11.06
C ALA A 51 10.11 8.05 11.19
N TYR A 52 10.96 8.31 10.20
CA TYR A 52 12.38 7.97 10.27
C TYR A 52 13.12 8.71 11.39
N GLN A 53 12.81 10.00 11.60
CA GLN A 53 13.41 10.77 12.68
C GLN A 53 12.93 10.29 14.06
N LYS A 54 11.63 9.99 14.19
CA LYS A 54 11.06 9.43 15.41
C LYS A 54 11.64 8.04 15.72
N ALA A 55 11.75 7.18 14.71
CA ALA A 55 12.35 5.86 14.85
C ALA A 55 13.84 5.94 15.21
N GLN A 56 14.58 6.87 14.61
CA GLN A 56 15.97 7.14 14.99
C GLN A 56 16.06 7.52 16.47
N ALA A 57 15.26 8.49 16.93
CA ALA A 57 15.25 8.90 18.33
C ALA A 57 14.93 7.73 19.27
N ALA A 58 13.89 6.94 18.95
CA ALA A 58 13.48 5.78 19.75
C ALA A 58 14.56 4.69 19.80
N ILE A 59 15.25 4.41 18.68
CA ILE A 59 16.35 3.44 18.65
C ILE A 59 17.55 3.96 19.45
N LEU A 60 17.87 5.24 19.34
CA LEU A 60 18.95 5.84 20.14
C LEU A 60 18.65 5.75 21.64
N ASP A 61 17.42 6.06 22.05
CA ASP A 61 17.00 5.94 23.45
C ASP A 61 17.04 4.47 23.91
N PHE A 62 16.53 3.53 23.10
CA PHE A 62 16.57 2.11 23.40
C PHE A 62 18.00 1.61 23.59
N VAL A 63 18.89 1.91 22.64
CA VAL A 63 20.27 1.43 22.67
C VAL A 63 21.02 2.02 23.86
N VAL A 64 20.94 3.33 24.11
CA VAL A 64 21.62 3.98 25.24
C VAL A 64 21.11 3.43 26.58
N ASN A 65 19.81 3.17 26.71
CA ASN A 65 19.23 2.63 27.95
C ASN A 65 19.50 1.13 28.13
N ALA A 66 19.76 0.39 27.06
CA ALA A 66 20.12 -1.02 27.12
C ALA A 66 21.57 -1.25 27.58
N PHE A 67 22.45 -0.24 27.49
CA PHE A 67 23.83 -0.37 27.93
C PHE A 67 23.97 -0.32 29.47
N PRO A 68 24.72 -1.26 30.08
CA PRO A 68 24.98 -1.25 31.51
C PRO A 68 25.77 0.01 31.93
N GLN A 69 25.18 0.85 32.80
CA GLN A 69 25.78 2.13 33.20
C GLN A 69 27.09 1.98 34.00
N ASP A 70 27.24 0.85 34.70
CA ASP A 70 28.45 0.44 35.41
C ASP A 70 29.62 0.21 34.45
N GLN A 71 29.37 -0.43 33.31
CA GLN A 71 30.37 -0.64 32.27
C GLN A 71 30.77 0.68 31.61
N LEU A 72 29.81 1.56 31.32
CA LEU A 72 30.09 2.89 30.75
C LEU A 72 30.95 3.75 31.70
N SER A 73 30.63 3.70 33.00
CA SER A 73 31.37 4.45 34.03
C SER A 73 32.82 3.99 34.17
N THR A 74 33.10 2.70 33.96
CA THR A 74 34.47 2.15 33.98
C THR A 74 35.39 2.82 32.96
N TYR A 75 34.84 3.27 31.83
CA TYR A 75 35.60 3.96 30.77
C TYR A 75 35.40 5.48 30.77
N GLY A 76 34.71 6.04 31.78
CA GLY A 76 34.39 7.47 31.84
C GLY A 76 33.51 7.95 30.66
N ILE A 77 32.65 7.06 30.15
CA ILE A 77 31.74 7.33 29.04
C ILE A 77 30.38 7.73 29.61
N THR A 78 29.89 8.90 29.22
CA THR A 78 28.55 9.36 29.60
C THR A 78 27.49 8.88 28.61
N SER A 79 26.24 8.75 29.07
CA SER A 79 25.10 8.43 28.19
C SER A 79 24.92 9.46 27.05
N THR A 80 25.30 10.73 27.28
CA THR A 80 25.28 11.79 26.27
C THR A 80 26.31 11.56 25.16
N GLU A 81 27.54 11.21 25.53
CA GLU A 81 28.61 10.88 24.57
C GLU A 81 28.24 9.63 23.77
N LEU A 82 27.69 8.62 24.45
CA LEU A 82 27.21 7.40 23.82
C LEU A 82 26.10 7.70 22.80
N ARG A 83 25.09 8.48 23.21
CA ARG A 83 24.01 8.92 22.32
C ARG A 83 24.54 9.66 21.10
N ALA A 84 25.51 10.57 21.30
CA ALA A 84 26.13 11.32 20.21
C ALA A 84 26.88 10.41 19.23
N ALA A 85 27.61 9.41 19.73
CA ALA A 85 28.32 8.45 18.88
C ALA A 85 27.36 7.55 18.11
N PHE A 86 26.30 7.04 18.76
CA PHE A 86 25.27 6.27 18.08
C PHE A 86 24.52 7.11 17.04
N ALA A 87 24.24 8.38 17.31
CA ALA A 87 23.58 9.28 16.35
C ALA A 87 24.40 9.49 15.07
N LYS A 88 25.74 9.39 15.14
CA LYS A 88 26.61 9.43 13.95
C LYS A 88 26.51 8.16 13.10
N GLN A 89 26.27 7.00 13.73
CA GLN A 89 26.25 5.70 13.04
C GLN A 89 24.85 5.28 12.58
N ILE A 90 23.84 5.56 13.41
CA ILE A 90 22.41 5.32 13.18
C ILE A 90 21.82 6.63 12.68
N THR A 91 22.11 6.97 11.43
CA THR A 91 21.60 8.18 10.78
C THR A 91 20.16 8.00 10.32
N LYS A 92 19.45 9.10 10.05
CA LYS A 92 18.13 9.07 9.40
C LYS A 92 18.16 8.27 8.09
N ASP A 93 19.22 8.43 7.29
CA ASP A 93 19.36 7.74 6.01
C ASP A 93 19.57 6.23 6.20
N TRP A 94 20.34 5.83 7.21
CA TRP A 94 20.49 4.42 7.54
C TRP A 94 19.14 3.80 7.93
N ILE A 95 18.37 4.49 8.80
CA ILE A 95 17.02 4.06 9.19
C ILE A 95 16.09 3.95 7.98
N LYS A 96 16.15 4.93 7.07
CA LYS A 96 15.36 4.93 5.84
C LYS A 96 15.72 3.76 4.92
N ASN A 97 17.00 3.49 4.72
CA ASN A 97 17.47 2.38 3.91
C ASN A 97 17.04 1.03 4.51
N GLU A 98 17.20 0.88 5.82
CA GLU A 98 16.82 -0.35 6.51
C GLU A 98 15.31 -0.57 6.50
N SER A 99 14.53 0.48 6.76
CA SER A 99 13.07 0.43 6.67
C SER A 99 12.61 0.08 5.25
N THR A 100 13.23 0.69 4.23
CA THR A 100 12.91 0.40 2.82
C THR A 100 13.22 -1.06 2.49
N ARG A 101 14.36 -1.58 2.94
CA ARG A 101 14.73 -3.00 2.76
C ARG A 101 13.69 -3.93 3.39
N LEU A 102 13.28 -3.64 4.63
CA LEU A 102 12.27 -4.43 5.35
C LEU A 102 10.89 -4.36 4.69
N ILE A 103 10.44 -3.17 4.30
CA ILE A 103 9.16 -2.96 3.61
C ILE A 103 9.16 -3.68 2.27
N ASN A 104 10.22 -3.55 1.47
CA ASN A 104 10.34 -4.26 0.20
C ASN A 104 10.24 -5.78 0.43
N GLY A 105 10.99 -6.31 1.40
CA GLY A 105 10.93 -7.72 1.76
C GLY A 105 9.53 -8.18 2.19
N LEU A 106 8.82 -7.36 2.94
CA LEU A 106 7.43 -7.62 3.34
C LEU A 106 6.47 -7.63 2.15
N ILE A 107 6.56 -6.62 1.28
CA ILE A 107 5.69 -6.51 0.09
C ILE A 107 5.96 -7.66 -0.88
N TRP A 108 7.23 -8.02 -1.11
CA TRP A 108 7.61 -9.18 -1.92
C TRP A 108 7.07 -10.48 -1.34
N TYR A 109 7.15 -10.66 -0.02
CA TYR A 109 6.56 -11.82 0.64
C TYR A 109 5.04 -11.86 0.49
N MET A 110 4.35 -10.73 0.71
CA MET A 110 2.89 -10.63 0.59
C MET A 110 2.39 -10.84 -0.85
N THR A 111 3.22 -10.53 -1.85
CA THR A 111 2.88 -10.65 -3.28
C THR A 111 3.45 -11.91 -3.93
N ASP A 112 3.87 -12.90 -3.13
CA ASP A 112 4.44 -14.18 -3.58
C ASP A 112 5.73 -14.07 -4.44
N GLN A 113 6.44 -12.94 -4.37
CA GLN A 113 7.75 -12.79 -5.01
C GLN A 113 8.87 -13.49 -4.21
N THR A 114 8.66 -13.68 -2.90
CA THR A 114 9.57 -14.45 -2.02
C THR A 114 8.82 -15.47 -1.17
N GLN A 115 9.48 -16.59 -0.86
CA GLN A 115 8.91 -17.65 -0.01
C GLN A 115 8.91 -17.29 1.48
N GLY A 116 9.78 -16.37 1.90
CA GLY A 116 9.91 -15.93 3.29
C GLY A 116 10.17 -14.43 3.39
N VAL A 117 10.06 -13.92 4.62
CA VAL A 117 10.36 -12.53 4.97
C VAL A 117 11.54 -12.50 5.94
N ASN A 118 12.55 -11.70 5.63
CA ASN A 118 13.66 -11.44 6.53
C ASN A 118 13.44 -10.10 7.25
N LEU A 119 13.02 -10.18 8.51
CA LEU A 119 12.80 -9.02 9.38
C LEU A 119 13.99 -8.71 10.31
N SER A 120 15.14 -9.31 10.03
CA SER A 120 16.37 -9.10 10.78
C SER A 120 16.94 -7.71 10.51
N ILE A 121 17.39 -7.02 11.56
CA ILE A 121 18.14 -5.76 11.48
C ILE A 121 19.53 -5.99 12.05
N SER A 122 20.57 -5.57 11.32
CA SER A 122 21.96 -5.68 11.78
C SER A 122 22.38 -4.42 12.55
N LEU A 123 22.17 -4.45 13.87
CA LEU A 123 22.54 -3.36 14.77
C LEU A 123 23.99 -3.46 15.27
N LYS A 124 24.54 -4.67 15.38
CA LYS A 124 25.87 -4.90 15.97
C LYS A 124 26.99 -4.15 15.24
N PRO A 125 27.09 -4.13 13.89
CA PRO A 125 28.13 -3.34 13.23
C PRO A 125 28.06 -1.84 13.55
N LYS A 126 26.84 -1.29 13.69
CA LYS A 126 26.63 0.11 14.05
C LYS A 126 26.99 0.39 15.50
N ALA A 127 26.68 -0.55 16.39
CA ALA A 127 27.06 -0.47 17.80
C ALA A 127 28.57 -0.55 18.00
N VAL A 128 29.23 -1.52 17.38
CA VAL A 128 30.70 -1.65 17.45
C VAL A 128 31.37 -0.39 16.93
N ALA A 129 30.95 0.15 15.78
CA ALA A 129 31.50 1.39 15.24
C ALA A 129 31.29 2.59 16.18
N ALA A 130 30.09 2.74 16.76
CA ALA A 130 29.78 3.83 17.67
C ALA A 130 30.63 3.77 18.95
N LEU A 131 30.72 2.59 19.57
CA LEU A 131 31.45 2.38 20.80
C LEU A 131 32.96 2.49 20.61
N SER A 132 33.48 1.93 19.51
CA SER A 132 34.91 2.03 19.16
C SER A 132 35.32 3.49 19.00
N SER A 133 34.48 4.33 18.38
CA SER A 133 34.71 5.76 18.25
C SER A 133 34.83 6.48 19.60
N VAL A 134 33.95 6.16 20.57
CA VAL A 134 33.98 6.76 21.90
C VAL A 134 35.18 6.27 22.71
N VAL A 135 35.45 4.97 22.69
CA VAL A 135 36.55 4.36 23.45
C VAL A 135 37.90 4.81 22.91
N ALA A 136 38.08 4.84 21.59
CA ALA A 136 39.26 5.38 20.92
C ALA A 136 39.55 6.82 21.38
N SER A 137 38.51 7.67 21.37
CA SER A 137 38.64 9.06 21.82
C SER A 137 38.99 9.20 23.30
N LYS A 138 38.51 8.30 24.17
CA LYS A 138 38.77 8.35 25.63
C LYS A 138 40.13 7.78 26.01
N LEU A 139 40.57 6.73 25.33
CA LEU A 139 41.81 6.03 25.62
C LEU A 139 43.01 6.55 24.81
N GLY A 140 42.78 7.41 23.81
CA GLY A 140 43.84 7.91 22.93
C GLY A 140 44.40 6.83 22.00
N VAL A 141 43.58 5.84 21.64
CA VAL A 141 43.95 4.75 20.71
C VAL A 141 43.24 4.92 19.38
N SER A 142 43.65 4.18 18.35
CA SER A 142 42.95 4.20 17.06
C SER A 142 41.60 3.45 17.14
N GLU A 143 40.64 3.79 16.28
CA GLU A 143 39.36 3.06 16.21
C GLU A 143 39.55 1.59 15.84
N SER A 144 40.56 1.27 15.02
CA SER A 144 40.91 -0.12 14.66
C SER A 144 41.42 -0.93 15.85
N ASP A 145 42.11 -0.30 16.79
CA ASP A 145 42.61 -0.98 18.00
C ASP A 145 41.49 -1.16 19.05
N ALA A 146 40.52 -0.24 19.09
CA ALA A 146 39.38 -0.33 19.99
C ALA A 146 38.35 -1.39 19.53
N SER A 147 38.18 -1.61 18.23
CA SER A 147 37.13 -2.48 17.68
C SER A 147 37.14 -3.92 18.21
N PRO A 148 38.28 -4.65 18.27
CA PRO A 148 38.30 -6.03 18.78
C PRO A 148 37.92 -6.12 20.27
N ILE A 149 38.32 -5.13 21.07
CA ILE A 149 38.02 -5.06 22.51
C ILE A 149 36.51 -4.91 22.71
N ILE A 150 35.89 -4.01 21.94
CA ILE A 150 34.46 -3.75 21.97
C ILE A 150 33.67 -4.94 21.43
N GLU A 151 34.13 -5.56 20.36
CA GLU A 151 33.48 -6.73 19.78
C GLU A 151 33.49 -7.92 20.75
N GLN A 152 34.58 -8.13 21.50
CA GLN A 152 34.64 -9.15 22.54
C GLN A 152 33.75 -8.83 23.75
N ALA A 153 33.69 -7.57 24.17
CA ALA A 153 32.91 -7.15 25.34
C ALA A 153 31.38 -7.13 25.08
N ILE A 154 30.96 -6.76 23.87
CA ILE A 154 29.57 -6.40 23.56
C ILE A 154 28.98 -7.34 22.51
N GLY A 155 29.82 -8.06 21.76
CA GLY A 155 29.38 -8.93 20.67
C GLY A 155 28.50 -10.10 21.09
N SER A 156 28.42 -10.41 22.39
CA SER A 156 27.51 -11.39 22.98
C SER A 156 26.23 -10.77 23.56
N GLN A 157 26.19 -9.46 23.81
CA GLN A 157 25.05 -8.78 24.45
C GLN A 157 24.03 -8.23 23.45
N ILE A 158 24.46 -7.86 22.23
CA ILE A 158 23.58 -7.37 21.17
C ILE A 158 23.24 -8.53 20.25
N PRO A 159 21.97 -8.99 20.19
CA PRO A 159 21.55 -10.01 19.24
C PRO A 159 21.80 -9.51 17.81
N ASP A 160 22.58 -10.25 17.03
CA ASP A 160 22.78 -9.99 15.60
C ASP A 160 22.62 -11.30 14.82
N PRO A 161 21.60 -11.43 13.96
CA PRO A 161 20.59 -10.41 13.66
C PRO A 161 19.57 -10.16 14.79
N PHE A 162 19.15 -8.90 14.95
CA PHE A 162 17.98 -8.57 15.77
C PHE A 162 16.71 -8.91 14.97
N ASP A 163 15.99 -9.97 15.35
CA ASP A 163 14.71 -10.33 14.73
C ASP A 163 13.60 -9.40 15.24
N ALA A 164 13.12 -8.49 14.39
CA ALA A 164 12.05 -7.55 14.75
C ALA A 164 10.75 -8.25 15.17
N SER A 165 10.56 -9.53 14.84
CA SER A 165 9.39 -10.29 15.32
C SER A 165 9.40 -10.55 16.83
N THR A 166 10.55 -10.42 17.49
CA THR A 166 10.64 -10.48 18.96
C THR A 166 9.92 -9.31 19.63
N LEU A 167 9.82 -8.17 18.96
CA LEU A 167 9.11 -6.99 19.47
C LEU A 167 7.59 -7.10 19.32
N MET A 168 7.12 -7.96 18.42
CA MET A 168 5.70 -8.11 18.10
C MET A 168 5.35 -9.60 18.01
N PRO A 169 5.15 -10.28 19.16
CA PRO A 169 4.71 -11.68 19.19
C PRO A 169 3.45 -11.87 18.31
N GLY A 170 3.45 -12.91 17.47
CA GLY A 170 2.35 -13.19 16.54
C GLY A 170 2.44 -12.51 15.18
N ILE A 171 3.42 -11.62 14.94
CA ILE A 171 3.57 -10.95 13.63
C ILE A 171 3.78 -11.95 12.48
N LYS A 172 4.48 -13.07 12.70
CA LYS A 172 4.70 -14.09 11.66
C LYS A 172 3.38 -14.74 11.21
N ASP A 173 2.50 -15.06 12.16
CA ASP A 173 1.17 -15.62 11.85
C ASP A 173 0.27 -14.57 11.19
N GLY A 174 0.30 -13.33 11.68
CA GLY A 174 -0.40 -12.21 11.06
C GLY A 174 0.05 -11.96 9.62
N LEU A 175 1.35 -12.02 9.35
CA LEU A 175 1.92 -11.87 8.01
C LEU A 175 1.55 -13.04 7.09
N LYS A 176 1.49 -14.27 7.61
CA LYS A 176 1.03 -15.43 6.83
C LYS A 176 -0.44 -15.28 6.42
N GLN A 177 -1.30 -14.82 7.34
CA GLN A 177 -2.70 -14.53 7.03
C GLN A 177 -2.84 -13.37 6.04
N ALA A 178 -2.13 -12.28 6.28
CA ALA A 178 -2.12 -11.11 5.39
C ALA A 178 -1.65 -11.50 3.98
N LYS A 179 -0.59 -12.30 3.86
CA LYS A 179 -0.13 -12.88 2.59
C LYS A 179 -1.24 -13.67 1.89
N SER A 180 -1.95 -14.53 2.60
CA SER A 180 -3.07 -15.29 2.03
C SER A 180 -4.17 -14.37 1.49
N TYR A 181 -4.52 -13.31 2.23
CA TYR A 181 -5.54 -12.35 1.80
C TYR A 181 -5.06 -11.52 0.61
N VAL A 182 -3.83 -11.03 0.62
CA VAL A 182 -3.23 -10.30 -0.52
C VAL A 182 -3.17 -11.19 -1.76
N GLY A 183 -2.78 -12.45 -1.62
CA GLY A 183 -2.77 -13.42 -2.72
C GLY A 183 -4.16 -13.64 -3.32
N MET A 184 -5.16 -13.92 -2.49
CA MET A 184 -6.56 -14.05 -2.93
C MET A 184 -7.05 -12.78 -3.62
N PHE A 185 -6.75 -11.62 -3.05
CA PHE A 185 -7.16 -10.32 -3.56
C PHE A 185 -6.52 -10.00 -4.92
N MET A 186 -5.22 -10.27 -5.08
CA MET A 186 -4.49 -10.06 -6.33
C MET A 186 -5.00 -10.97 -7.44
N GLN A 187 -5.27 -12.25 -7.15
CA GLN A 187 -5.87 -13.18 -8.08
C GLN A 187 -7.28 -12.74 -8.48
N PHE A 188 -8.07 -12.31 -7.50
CA PHE A 188 -9.43 -11.83 -7.72
C PHE A 188 -9.46 -10.60 -8.63
N SER A 189 -8.52 -9.66 -8.45
CA SER A 189 -8.37 -8.48 -9.32
C SER A 189 -8.23 -8.85 -10.80
N GLY A 190 -7.38 -9.83 -11.11
CA GLY A 190 -7.12 -10.26 -12.47
C GLY A 190 -8.34 -10.96 -13.10
N ILE A 191 -8.98 -11.84 -12.32
CA ILE A 191 -10.21 -12.53 -12.74
C ILE A 191 -11.33 -11.52 -12.99
N MET A 192 -11.47 -10.49 -12.14
CA MET A 192 -12.49 -9.46 -12.30
C MET A 192 -12.34 -8.66 -13.59
N LEU A 193 -11.11 -8.34 -14.00
CA LEU A 193 -10.89 -7.67 -15.29
C LEU A 193 -11.38 -8.53 -16.47
N ILE A 194 -11.04 -9.83 -16.45
CA ILE A 194 -11.49 -10.78 -17.48
C ILE A 194 -13.01 -10.91 -17.46
N ALA A 195 -13.62 -10.99 -16.29
CA ALA A 195 -15.07 -11.05 -16.13
C ALA A 195 -15.76 -9.79 -16.67
N ILE A 196 -15.23 -8.60 -16.41
CA ILE A 196 -15.74 -7.33 -16.96
C ILE A 196 -15.69 -7.35 -18.49
N ILE A 197 -14.57 -7.77 -19.08
CA ILE A 197 -14.44 -7.86 -20.54
C ILE A 197 -15.44 -8.89 -21.11
N ALA A 198 -15.56 -10.06 -20.50
CA ALA A 198 -16.51 -11.09 -20.90
C ALA A 198 -17.96 -10.58 -20.83
N LEU A 199 -18.33 -9.87 -19.77
CA LEU A 199 -19.66 -9.26 -19.63
C LEU A 199 -19.92 -8.21 -20.70
N LEU A 200 -18.95 -7.35 -21.01
CA LEU A 200 -19.07 -6.37 -22.08
C LEU A 200 -19.29 -7.04 -23.45
N VAL A 201 -18.52 -8.10 -23.75
CA VAL A 201 -18.70 -8.87 -24.98
C VAL A 201 -20.07 -9.55 -25.03
N LEU A 202 -20.53 -10.15 -23.94
CA LEU A 202 -21.85 -10.76 -23.87
C LEU A 202 -22.97 -9.74 -24.08
N ILE A 203 -22.91 -8.57 -23.42
CA ILE A 203 -23.88 -7.50 -23.62
C ILE A 203 -23.88 -7.08 -25.10
N PHE A 204 -22.71 -6.92 -25.72
CA PHE A 204 -22.60 -6.59 -27.13
C PHE A 204 -23.20 -7.67 -28.05
N LEU A 205 -22.95 -8.95 -27.81
CA LEU A 205 -23.50 -10.06 -28.59
C LEU A 205 -25.02 -10.17 -28.48
N PHE A 206 -25.60 -9.76 -27.35
CA PHE A 206 -27.05 -9.76 -27.17
C PHE A 206 -27.72 -8.53 -27.77
N THR A 207 -27.03 -7.39 -27.86
CA THR A 207 -27.55 -6.17 -28.49
C THR A 207 -27.36 -6.14 -30.00
N LEU A 208 -26.20 -6.61 -30.52
CA LEU A 208 -25.75 -6.54 -31.92
C LEU A 208 -25.90 -5.18 -32.58
N ASP A 209 -25.94 -4.12 -31.77
CA ASP A 209 -26.21 -2.75 -32.19
C ASP A 209 -25.34 -1.86 -31.30
N MET A 210 -24.38 -1.18 -31.93
CA MET A 210 -23.42 -0.32 -31.22
C MET A 210 -24.10 0.80 -30.44
N VAL A 211 -25.20 1.36 -30.96
CA VAL A 211 -25.93 2.45 -30.31
C VAL A 211 -26.63 1.95 -29.06
N LYS A 212 -27.31 0.79 -29.17
CA LYS A 212 -27.95 0.16 -28.01
C LYS A 212 -26.91 -0.27 -26.99
N PHE A 213 -25.84 -0.93 -27.42
CA PHE A 213 -24.73 -1.34 -26.56
C PHE A 213 -24.18 -0.16 -25.74
N SER A 214 -23.80 0.94 -26.39
CA SER A 214 -23.24 2.10 -25.71
C SER A 214 -24.21 2.72 -24.70
N ARG A 215 -25.52 2.71 -24.96
CA ARG A 215 -26.54 3.17 -23.99
C ARG A 215 -26.71 2.20 -22.83
N THR A 216 -26.79 0.90 -23.14
CA THR A 216 -27.00 -0.17 -22.16
C THR A 216 -25.84 -0.24 -21.18
N VAL A 217 -24.60 -0.02 -21.62
CA VAL A 217 -23.41 -0.05 -20.77
C VAL A 217 -23.14 1.33 -20.14
N GLY A 218 -23.30 2.40 -20.90
CA GLY A 218 -22.93 3.76 -20.47
C GLY A 218 -23.71 4.26 -19.25
N TRP A 219 -25.03 4.05 -19.19
CA TRP A 219 -25.84 4.50 -18.05
C TRP A 219 -25.47 3.81 -16.72
N PRO A 220 -25.40 2.47 -16.67
CA PRO A 220 -24.93 1.76 -15.48
C PRO A 220 -23.52 2.16 -15.05
N MET A 221 -22.56 2.26 -15.98
CA MET A 221 -21.19 2.65 -15.64
C MET A 221 -21.11 4.09 -15.12
N LEU A 222 -21.94 5.01 -15.65
CA LEU A 222 -22.05 6.37 -15.13
C LEU A 222 -22.55 6.38 -13.69
N LEU A 223 -23.62 5.63 -13.41
CA LEU A 223 -24.18 5.51 -12.08
C LEU A 223 -23.18 4.89 -11.10
N THR A 224 -22.52 3.80 -11.51
CA THR A 224 -21.47 3.15 -10.71
C THR A 224 -20.31 4.10 -10.43
N GLY A 225 -19.85 4.85 -11.42
CA GLY A 225 -18.79 5.85 -11.23
C GLY A 225 -19.19 6.97 -10.28
N ALA A 226 -20.43 7.48 -10.41
CA ALA A 226 -20.96 8.48 -9.49
C ALA A 226 -21.08 7.95 -8.05
N LEU A 227 -21.58 6.74 -7.86
CA LEU A 227 -21.66 6.08 -6.56
C LEU A 227 -20.27 5.88 -5.96
N LEU A 228 -19.31 5.39 -6.74
CA LEU A 228 -17.93 5.24 -6.29
C LEU A 228 -17.31 6.57 -5.86
N ALA A 229 -17.51 7.63 -6.64
CA ALA A 229 -17.04 8.97 -6.31
C ALA A 229 -17.62 9.42 -4.95
N ILE A 230 -18.93 9.29 -4.75
CA ILE A 230 -19.59 9.61 -3.46
C ILE A 230 -18.99 8.77 -2.32
N THR A 231 -18.88 7.45 -2.51
CA THR A 231 -18.32 6.57 -1.47
C THR A 231 -16.87 6.91 -1.14
N SER A 232 -16.06 7.38 -2.11
CA SER A 232 -14.68 7.80 -1.86
C SER A 232 -14.56 9.00 -0.93
N PHE A 233 -15.55 9.90 -0.93
CA PHE A 233 -15.63 11.00 0.04
C PHE A 233 -16.08 10.53 1.43
N MET A 234 -16.90 9.48 1.51
CA MET A 234 -17.42 8.93 2.77
C MET A 234 -16.48 7.89 3.40
N LEU A 235 -15.59 7.28 2.62
CA LEU A 235 -14.66 6.25 3.04
C LEU A 235 -13.75 6.70 4.21
N PRO A 236 -13.12 7.89 4.19
CA PRO A 236 -12.32 8.36 5.32
C PRO A 236 -13.10 8.38 6.64
N GLY A 237 -14.35 8.87 6.63
CA GLY A 237 -15.21 8.90 7.81
C GLY A 237 -15.58 7.50 8.29
N THR A 238 -15.99 6.63 7.37
CA THR A 238 -16.35 5.24 7.70
C THR A 238 -15.17 4.46 8.28
N VAL A 239 -13.98 4.61 7.69
CA VAL A 239 -12.75 3.99 8.20
C VAL A 239 -12.36 4.60 9.53
N SER A 240 -12.50 5.91 9.72
CA SER A 240 -12.23 6.58 10.99
C SER A 240 -13.09 6.02 12.11
N ASP A 241 -14.39 5.87 11.86
CA ASP A 241 -15.34 5.32 12.83
C ASP A 241 -15.00 3.87 13.18
N MET A 242 -14.75 3.02 12.16
CA MET A 242 -14.31 1.64 12.37
C MET A 242 -13.02 1.56 13.19
N LEU A 243 -12.02 2.38 12.86
CA LEU A 243 -10.74 2.42 13.56
C LEU A 243 -10.89 2.91 15.00
N SER A 244 -11.72 3.93 15.25
CA SER A 244 -11.98 4.43 16.60
C SER A 244 -12.62 3.36 17.50
N SER A 245 -13.42 2.46 16.93
CA SER A 245 -14.02 1.35 17.66
C SER A 245 -13.07 0.17 17.88
N ALA A 246 -12.11 -0.04 16.99
CA ALA A 246 -11.22 -1.19 17.00
C ALA A 246 -9.88 -0.94 17.72
N MET A 247 -9.41 0.31 17.76
CA MET A 247 -8.13 0.64 18.38
C MET A 247 -8.25 0.75 19.91
N PRO A 248 -7.37 0.09 20.68
CA PRO A 248 -7.30 0.27 22.12
C PRO A 248 -6.99 1.74 22.47
N SER A 249 -7.66 2.26 23.50
CA SER A 249 -7.32 3.56 24.08
C SER A 249 -5.85 3.55 24.54
N GLY A 250 -4.99 4.35 23.90
CA GLY A 250 -3.57 4.45 24.23
C GLY A 250 -2.58 3.82 23.24
N SER A 251 -3.02 3.42 22.04
CA SER A 251 -2.17 2.81 20.99
C SER A 251 -1.04 3.69 20.44
N GLY A 252 -0.90 4.95 20.86
CA GLY A 252 0.10 5.91 20.38
C GLY A 252 -0.09 6.36 18.91
N LEU A 253 -0.92 5.66 18.14
CA LEU A 253 -1.34 5.98 16.79
C LEU A 253 -2.70 6.68 16.83
N SER A 254 -2.76 7.92 16.35
CA SER A 254 -4.04 8.60 16.19
C SER A 254 -4.80 8.04 14.99
N VAL A 255 -6.13 7.96 15.09
CA VAL A 255 -6.99 7.58 13.94
C VAL A 255 -6.71 8.50 12.75
N GLN A 256 -6.54 9.80 12.99
CA GLN A 256 -6.22 10.78 11.96
C GLN A 256 -4.94 10.43 11.20
N THR A 257 -3.89 9.97 11.90
CA THR A 257 -2.64 9.54 11.26
C THR A 257 -2.86 8.37 10.30
N VAL A 258 -3.72 7.41 10.66
CA VAL A 258 -4.04 6.28 9.79
C VAL A 258 -4.89 6.71 8.60
N ILE A 259 -5.83 7.64 8.80
CA ILE A 259 -6.62 8.22 7.70
C ILE A 259 -5.73 8.99 6.72
N ASP A 260 -4.81 9.80 7.23
CA ASP A 260 -3.86 10.54 6.40
C ASP A 260 -2.94 9.59 5.62
N PHE A 261 -2.51 8.49 6.26
CA PHE A 261 -1.75 7.43 5.62
C PHE A 261 -2.54 6.76 4.47
N LEU A 262 -3.85 6.52 4.64
CA LEU A 262 -4.71 5.90 3.64
C LEU A 262 -5.25 6.87 2.58
N ARG A 263 -5.10 8.19 2.78
CA ARG A 263 -5.62 9.20 1.84
C ARG A 263 -5.22 8.97 0.37
N PRO A 264 -3.99 8.56 0.02
CA PRO A 264 -3.64 8.27 -1.37
C PRO A 264 -4.47 7.14 -1.99
N LEU A 265 -4.85 6.12 -1.23
CA LEU A 265 -5.74 5.05 -1.68
C LEU A 265 -7.12 5.62 -2.04
N PHE A 266 -7.70 6.47 -1.17
CA PHE A 266 -8.99 7.09 -1.42
C PHE A 266 -8.96 8.01 -2.65
N ASN A 267 -7.86 8.76 -2.81
CA ASN A 267 -7.66 9.61 -3.99
C ASN A 267 -7.55 8.79 -5.29
N ASP A 268 -6.90 7.63 -5.25
CA ASP A 268 -6.80 6.74 -6.41
C ASP A 268 -8.18 6.17 -6.80
N ILE A 269 -8.99 5.74 -5.81
CA ILE A 269 -10.38 5.29 -6.04
C ILE A 269 -11.21 6.42 -6.66
N LEU A 270 -11.10 7.64 -6.11
CA LEU A 270 -11.79 8.82 -6.64
C LEU A 270 -11.38 9.09 -8.09
N MET A 271 -10.07 9.06 -8.40
CA MET A 271 -9.57 9.30 -9.75
C MET A 271 -10.10 8.26 -10.75
N GLN A 272 -10.06 6.98 -10.38
CA GLN A 272 -10.61 5.91 -11.23
C GLN A 272 -12.13 6.05 -11.42
N SER A 273 -12.86 6.50 -10.40
CA SER A 273 -14.30 6.77 -10.51
C SER A 273 -14.62 7.93 -11.47
N ILE A 274 -13.79 8.98 -11.49
CA ILE A 274 -13.92 10.10 -12.44
C ILE A 274 -13.65 9.64 -13.86
N ILE A 275 -12.61 8.84 -14.08
CA ILE A 275 -12.32 8.24 -15.40
C ILE A 275 -13.52 7.42 -15.87
N LEU A 276 -14.11 6.61 -14.98
CA LEU A 276 -15.29 5.82 -15.29
C LEU A 276 -16.48 6.69 -15.71
N ILE A 277 -16.74 7.79 -15.00
CA ILE A 277 -17.78 8.77 -15.34
C ILE A 277 -17.53 9.35 -16.74
N VAL A 278 -16.30 9.81 -17.02
CA VAL A 278 -15.94 10.42 -18.31
C VAL A 278 -16.13 9.43 -19.45
N VAL A 279 -15.61 8.21 -19.33
CA VAL A 279 -15.78 7.15 -20.33
C VAL A 279 -17.27 6.84 -20.56
N SER A 280 -18.07 6.82 -19.48
CA SER A 280 -19.50 6.57 -19.57
C SER A 280 -20.26 7.68 -20.29
N VAL A 281 -19.92 8.94 -20.03
CA VAL A 281 -20.48 10.10 -20.75
C VAL A 281 -20.13 10.03 -22.23
N LEU A 282 -18.88 9.68 -22.58
CA LEU A 282 -18.46 9.49 -23.97
C LEU A 282 -19.24 8.38 -24.67
N LEU A 283 -19.45 7.23 -24.01
CA LEU A 283 -20.28 6.14 -24.55
C LEU A 283 -21.72 6.59 -24.80
N ILE A 284 -22.33 7.30 -23.85
CA ILE A 284 -23.68 7.83 -24.00
C ILE A 284 -23.74 8.83 -25.17
N ALA A 285 -22.80 9.79 -25.24
CA ALA A 285 -22.74 10.76 -26.33
C ALA A 285 -22.55 10.10 -27.70
N PHE A 286 -21.67 9.11 -27.80
CA PHE A 286 -21.45 8.32 -29.01
C PHE A 286 -22.74 7.68 -29.52
N SER A 287 -23.61 7.21 -28.62
CA SER A 287 -24.90 6.64 -28.99
C SER A 287 -25.87 7.63 -29.66
N PHE A 288 -25.67 8.94 -29.49
CA PHE A 288 -26.46 9.97 -30.15
C PHE A 288 -25.82 10.46 -31.45
N VAL A 289 -24.49 10.58 -31.47
CA VAL A 289 -23.75 11.08 -32.63
C VAL A 289 -23.67 10.03 -33.75
N TYR A 290 -23.44 8.76 -33.42
CA TYR A 290 -23.25 7.69 -34.41
C TYR A 290 -24.42 7.54 -35.41
N PRO A 291 -25.70 7.51 -34.98
CA PRO A 291 -26.83 7.50 -35.92
C PRO A 291 -26.89 8.70 -36.86
N MET A 292 -26.45 9.89 -36.42
CA MET A 292 -26.47 11.11 -37.25
C MET A 292 -25.47 10.99 -38.39
N VAL A 293 -24.25 10.52 -38.09
CA VAL A 293 -23.16 10.35 -39.07
C VAL A 293 -23.49 9.26 -40.09
N MET A 294 -24.11 8.14 -39.67
CA MET A 294 -24.48 7.07 -40.59
C MET A 294 -25.63 7.47 -41.53
N LYS A 295 -26.54 8.34 -41.08
CA LYS A 295 -27.65 8.86 -41.91
C LYS A 295 -27.17 9.77 -43.03
N THR A 296 -26.20 10.65 -42.77
CA THR A 296 -25.63 11.53 -43.81
C THR A 296 -24.90 10.74 -44.89
N SER A 297 -24.10 9.73 -44.50
CA SER A 297 -23.40 8.86 -45.47
C SER A 297 -24.33 8.04 -46.37
N GLY A 298 -25.51 7.63 -45.87
CA GLY A 298 -26.48 6.86 -46.65
C GLY A 298 -27.20 7.67 -47.73
N ASN A 299 -27.39 8.98 -47.54
CA ASN A 299 -28.09 9.84 -48.51
C ASN A 299 -27.24 10.18 -49.73
N ASP A 300 -25.91 10.30 -49.57
CA ASP A 300 -25.01 10.58 -50.69
C ASP A 300 -24.91 9.40 -51.67
N LYS A 301 -25.12 8.17 -51.21
CA LYS A 301 -25.17 6.98 -52.08
C LYS A 301 -26.47 6.84 -52.88
N LYS A 302 -27.55 7.51 -52.49
CA LYS A 302 -28.82 7.50 -53.26
C LYS A 302 -28.89 8.59 -54.33
N ARG A 303 -27.92 9.51 -54.35
CA ARG A 303 -27.82 10.61 -55.32
C ARG A 303 -26.79 10.36 -56.43
N LYS A 304 -26.12 9.21 -56.41
CA LYS A 304 -25.29 8.68 -57.49
C LYS A 304 -25.99 7.47 -58.10
#